data_AF-A0A401I435-F1
#
_entry.id   AF-A0A401I435-F1
#
_cell.length_a   1.000
_cell.length_b   1.000
_cell.length_c   1.000
_cell.angle_alpha   90.00
_cell.angle_beta   90.00
_cell.angle_gamma   90.00
#
_symmetry.space_group_name_H-M   'P 1'
#
loop_
_entity.id
_entity.type
_entity.pdbx_description
1 polymer ?
#
loop_
_entity_poly.entity_id
_entity_poly.type
_entity_poly.pdbx_seq_one_letter_code
_entity_poly.pdbx_strand_id
1 'polypeptide(L)'
;MGRSYKILTGLAVAVIVVAGMAGFWWYSQKGGGPDLDGRWKLEGSGDGCFTTVRFAANPLSNGGGVSLETTNGNVVQMYYGTFTQHANEATVELNNPPVDPFVMTAEAQEDALKLVYAWEGKDYACTYIQQQ
;
A
#
# COMPACT_ATOMS: atom_id res chain seq x y z
N MET A 1 -60.31 -24.27 -21.28
CA MET A 1 -59.04 -24.90 -21.72
C MET A 1 -58.46 -23.99 -22.81
N GLY A 2 -57.26 -23.41 -22.74
CA GLY A 2 -56.16 -23.55 -21.79
C GLY A 2 -55.32 -22.26 -21.71
N ARG A 3 -54.62 -22.10 -20.59
CA ARG A 3 -53.61 -21.07 -20.32
C ARG A 3 -52.40 -21.29 -21.23
N SER A 4 -51.80 -20.21 -21.72
CA SER A 4 -50.43 -20.22 -22.24
C SER A 4 -49.74 -18.91 -21.87
N TYR A 5 -48.96 -18.95 -20.80
CA TYR A 5 -48.04 -17.90 -20.37
C TYR A 5 -46.82 -17.94 -21.28
N LYS A 6 -46.63 -16.92 -22.13
CA LYS A 6 -45.35 -16.72 -22.84
C LYS A 6 -44.38 -15.95 -21.93
N ILE A 7 -43.62 -16.75 -21.19
CA ILE A 7 -42.16 -16.70 -21.02
C ILE A 7 -41.55 -15.30 -20.78
N LEU A 8 -41.29 -15.05 -19.51
CA LEU A 8 -40.27 -14.15 -18.95
C LEU A 8 -38.87 -14.55 -19.45
N THR A 9 -38.34 -13.89 -20.48
CA THR A 9 -36.92 -13.98 -20.87
C THR A 9 -36.44 -12.63 -21.39
N GLY A 10 -36.39 -11.62 -20.52
CA GLY A 10 -35.90 -10.28 -20.88
C GLY A 10 -34.96 -9.62 -19.88
N LEU A 11 -34.84 -10.13 -18.65
CA LEU A 11 -34.17 -9.41 -17.55
C LEU A 11 -32.90 -10.08 -17.01
N ALA A 12 -32.54 -11.28 -17.47
CA ALA A 12 -31.41 -12.03 -16.88
C ALA A 12 -30.02 -11.69 -17.48
N VAL A 13 -29.94 -11.05 -18.65
CA VAL A 13 -28.65 -10.84 -19.34
C VAL A 13 -27.96 -9.54 -18.90
N ALA A 14 -28.69 -8.55 -18.39
CA ALA A 14 -28.11 -7.26 -18.03
C ALA A 14 -27.33 -7.26 -16.70
N VAL A 15 -27.60 -8.19 -15.77
CA VAL A 15 -26.99 -8.18 -14.42
C VAL A 15 -25.59 -8.82 -14.41
N ILE A 16 -25.32 -9.78 -15.30
CA ILE A 16 -24.04 -10.50 -15.33
C ILE A 16 -22.90 -9.62 -15.88
N VAL A 17 -23.20 -8.69 -16.79
CA VAL A 17 -22.18 -7.81 -17.39
C VAL A 17 -21.68 -6.76 -16.39
N VAL A 18 -22.55 -6.23 -15.52
CA VAL A 18 -22.16 -5.23 -14.52
C VAL A 18 -21.32 -5.85 -13.39
N ALA A 19 -21.66 -7.07 -12.95
CA ALA A 19 -20.86 -7.81 -11.97
C ALA A 19 -19.50 -8.26 -12.55
N GLY A 20 -19.46 -8.66 -13.83
CA GLY A 20 -18.23 -9.03 -14.52
C GLY A 20 -17.25 -7.86 -14.68
N MET A 21 -17.75 -6.64 -14.92
CA MET A 21 -16.89 -5.46 -15.04
C MET A 21 -16.29 -5.03 -13.70
N ALA A 22 -17.04 -5.11 -12.59
CA ALA A 22 -16.50 -4.84 -11.26
C ALA A 22 -15.45 -5.89 -10.84
N GLY A 23 -15.71 -7.17 -11.10
CA GLY A 23 -14.76 -8.25 -10.85
C GLY A 23 -13.50 -8.16 -11.72
N PHE A 24 -13.63 -7.75 -12.98
CA PHE A 24 -12.49 -7.54 -13.89
C PHE A 24 -11.68 -6.29 -13.52
N TRP A 25 -12.31 -5.21 -13.06
CA TRP A 25 -11.60 -4.05 -12.51
C TRP A 25 -10.83 -4.41 -11.24
N TRP A 26 -11.46 -5.16 -10.32
CA TRP A 26 -10.81 -5.67 -9.10
C TRP A 26 -9.64 -6.64 -9.41
N TYR A 27 -9.80 -7.48 -10.43
CA TYR A 27 -8.74 -8.41 -10.85
C TYR A 27 -7.61 -7.71 -11.64
N SER A 28 -7.93 -6.70 -12.45
CA SER A 28 -6.96 -5.94 -13.24
C SER A 28 -6.12 -4.99 -12.39
N GLN A 29 -6.62 -4.56 -11.22
CA GLN A 29 -5.82 -3.82 -10.24
C GLN A 29 -4.76 -4.68 -9.53
N LYS A 30 -4.83 -6.03 -9.59
CA LYS A 30 -3.85 -6.89 -8.91
C LYS A 30 -2.41 -6.83 -9.47
N GLY A 31 -2.16 -6.04 -10.51
CA GLY A 31 -0.81 -5.72 -11.00
C GLY A 31 -0.19 -4.44 -10.40
N GLY A 32 -0.98 -3.61 -9.70
CA GLY A 32 -0.50 -2.38 -9.07
C GLY A 32 -0.76 -2.44 -7.57
N GLY A 33 0.29 -2.41 -6.75
CA GLY A 33 0.13 -2.32 -5.31
C GLY A 33 -0.51 -1.02 -4.85
N PRO A 34 -0.62 -0.83 -3.52
CA PRO A 34 -1.05 0.45 -2.98
C PRO A 34 -0.12 1.57 -3.46
N ASP A 35 -0.70 2.74 -3.75
CA ASP A 35 0.10 3.93 -4.02
C ASP A 35 0.81 4.35 -2.73
N LEU A 36 2.13 4.33 -2.76
CA LEU A 36 2.97 4.70 -1.61
C LEU A 36 3.34 6.18 -1.64
N ASP A 37 3.12 6.88 -2.75
CA ASP A 37 3.63 8.23 -2.93
C ASP A 37 3.09 9.20 -1.86
N GLY A 38 3.98 10.03 -1.33
CA GLY A 38 3.67 11.02 -0.33
C GLY A 38 4.28 10.76 1.04
N ARG A 39 3.83 11.55 2.01
CA ARG A 39 4.30 11.53 3.40
C ARG A 39 3.23 10.88 4.28
N TRP A 40 3.66 9.94 5.10
CA TRP A 40 2.83 9.12 5.97
C TRP A 40 3.32 9.27 7.40
N LYS A 41 2.41 9.56 8.34
CA LYS A 41 2.71 9.73 9.76
C LYS A 41 2.06 8.61 10.56
N LEU A 42 2.78 8.06 11.52
CA LEU A 42 2.29 6.96 12.35
C LEU A 42 0.96 7.33 13.03
N GLU A 43 -0.03 6.44 12.90
CA GLU A 43 -1.29 6.54 13.61
C GLU A 43 -1.09 6.01 15.04
N GLY A 44 -1.09 6.92 16.02
CA GLY A 44 -0.90 6.58 17.43
C GLY A 44 0.57 6.40 17.85
N SER A 45 0.79 5.55 18.84
CA SER A 45 2.13 5.21 19.37
C SER A 45 2.41 3.73 19.11
N GLY A 46 3.22 3.46 18.10
CA GLY A 46 3.77 2.13 17.85
C GLY A 46 5.21 2.08 18.36
N ASP A 47 5.46 1.37 19.45
CA ASP A 47 6.82 1.19 19.98
C ASP A 47 7.69 0.53 18.90
N GLY A 48 8.73 1.25 18.46
CA GLY A 48 9.68 0.81 17.43
C GLY A 48 9.21 0.96 15.98
N CYS A 49 7.99 1.45 15.75
CA CYS A 49 7.59 1.88 14.40
C CYS A 49 8.34 3.16 14.00
N PHE A 50 8.58 3.34 12.70
CA PHE A 50 8.94 4.66 12.16
C PHE A 50 7.84 5.68 12.48
N THR A 51 8.21 6.88 12.91
CA THR A 51 7.26 7.96 13.21
C THR A 51 6.74 8.63 11.94
N THR A 52 7.63 8.76 10.95
CA THR A 52 7.32 9.31 9.63
C THR A 52 7.95 8.43 8.56
N VAL A 53 7.18 8.11 7.52
CA VAL A 53 7.64 7.42 6.32
C VAL A 53 7.29 8.30 5.13
N ARG A 54 8.22 8.50 4.21
CA ARG A 54 7.95 9.21 2.96
C ARG A 54 8.47 8.41 1.80
N PHE A 55 7.61 8.22 0.81
CA PHE A 55 8.00 7.73 -0.50
C PHE A 55 7.81 8.87 -1.50
N ALA A 56 8.72 8.95 -2.46
CA ALA A 56 8.65 9.88 -3.57
C ALA A 56 8.91 9.09 -4.84
N ALA A 57 7.86 8.76 -5.58
CA ALA A 57 7.99 8.09 -6.86
C ALA A 57 8.79 8.98 -7.83
N ASN A 58 9.76 8.38 -8.54
CA ASN A 58 10.48 9.09 -9.60
C ASN A 58 9.89 8.67 -10.96
N PRO A 59 9.28 9.58 -11.73
CA PRO A 59 8.70 9.23 -13.03
C PRO A 59 9.73 8.80 -14.08
N LEU A 60 11.03 8.99 -13.81
CA LEU A 60 12.14 8.68 -14.73
C LEU A 60 12.85 7.36 -14.41
N SER A 61 12.46 6.63 -13.36
CA SER A 61 13.10 5.37 -12.97
C SER A 61 12.10 4.38 -12.38
N ASN A 62 12.41 3.08 -12.43
CA ASN A 62 11.61 2.01 -11.79
C ASN A 62 11.72 2.00 -10.25
N GLY A 63 12.14 3.10 -9.64
CA GLY A 63 12.35 3.25 -8.21
C GLY A 63 12.23 4.71 -7.81
N GLY A 64 11.97 4.96 -6.54
CA GLY A 64 11.78 6.30 -5.98
C GLY A 64 12.71 6.58 -4.80
N GLY A 65 12.61 7.79 -4.25
CA GLY A 65 13.27 8.15 -3.00
C GLY A 65 12.45 7.70 -1.80
N VAL A 66 13.13 7.27 -0.74
CA VAL A 66 12.49 6.97 0.55
C VAL A 66 13.21 7.69 1.67
N SER A 67 12.44 8.20 2.64
CA SER A 67 13.00 8.68 3.90
C SER A 67 12.18 8.18 5.08
N LEU A 68 12.86 7.68 6.11
CA LEU A 68 12.26 7.15 7.33
C LEU A 68 12.74 7.96 8.52
N GLU A 69 11.85 8.16 9.48
CA GLU A 69 12.15 8.84 10.74
C GLU A 69 11.83 7.89 11.90
N THR A 70 12.74 7.79 12.87
CA THR A 70 12.46 7.17 14.16
C THR A 70 12.61 8.21 15.26
N THR A 71 11.71 8.20 16.23
CA THR A 71 11.86 8.98 17.46
C THR A 71 12.00 8.03 18.65
N ASN A 72 13.12 8.08 19.35
CA ASN A 72 13.33 7.34 20.59
C ASN A 72 13.64 8.32 21.73
N GLY A 73 12.64 8.59 22.57
CA GLY A 73 12.71 9.64 23.57
C GLY A 73 12.95 11.01 22.94
N ASN A 74 14.09 11.65 23.25
CA ASN A 74 14.47 12.96 22.72
C ASN A 74 15.35 12.89 21.46
N VAL A 75 15.62 11.69 20.94
CA VAL A 75 16.50 11.49 19.78
C VAL A 75 15.66 11.23 18.55
N VAL A 76 15.85 12.06 17.52
CA VAL A 76 15.31 11.86 16.18
C VAL A 76 16.43 11.36 15.28
N GLN A 77 16.20 10.23 14.63
CA GLN A 77 17.10 9.67 13.63
C GLN A 77 16.38 9.58 12.29
N MET A 78 17.03 10.08 11.25
CA MET A 78 16.55 10.05 9.88
C MET A 78 17.34 9.04 9.07
N TYR A 79 16.66 8.39 8.14
CA TYR A 79 17.25 7.51 7.14
C TYR A 79 16.81 7.96 5.76
N TYR A 80 17.72 7.87 4.78
CA TYR A 80 17.47 8.20 3.39
C TYR A 80 17.98 7.10 2.48
N GLY A 81 17.28 6.92 1.36
CA GLY A 81 17.64 5.91 0.40
C GLY A 81 16.70 5.87 -0.80
N THR A 82 16.64 4.71 -1.41
CA THR A 82 15.76 4.42 -2.54
C THR A 82 14.81 3.27 -2.21
N PHE A 83 13.72 3.19 -2.98
CA PHE A 83 12.85 2.02 -2.95
C PHE A 83 12.48 1.59 -4.36
N THR A 84 12.22 0.30 -4.52
CA THR A 84 11.58 -0.27 -5.71
C THR A 84 10.34 -1.03 -5.28
N GLN A 85 9.21 -0.77 -5.91
CA GLN A 85 7.95 -1.40 -5.58
C GLN A 85 7.55 -2.44 -6.64
N HIS A 86 7.15 -3.62 -6.17
CA HIS A 86 6.54 -4.66 -6.99
C HIS A 86 5.30 -5.19 -6.28
N ALA A 87 4.12 -4.97 -6.88
CA ALA A 87 2.84 -5.20 -6.22
C ALA A 87 2.83 -4.54 -4.83
N ASN A 88 2.51 -5.29 -3.78
CA ASN A 88 2.43 -4.83 -2.40
C ASN A 88 3.78 -4.80 -1.66
N GLU A 89 4.89 -5.16 -2.30
CA GLU A 89 6.20 -5.18 -1.66
C GLU A 89 7.06 -4.01 -2.15
N ALA A 90 7.60 -3.24 -1.20
CA ALA A 90 8.61 -2.22 -1.45
C ALA A 90 9.94 -2.68 -0.86
N THR A 91 10.91 -2.95 -1.74
CA THR A 91 12.30 -3.17 -1.32
C THR A 91 12.93 -1.81 -1.04
N VAL A 92 13.43 -1.62 0.18
CA VAL A 92 14.00 -0.38 0.69
C VAL A 92 15.51 -0.54 0.85
N GLU A 93 16.27 0.37 0.24
CA GLU A 93 17.73 0.43 0.30
C GLU A 93 18.15 1.77 0.89
N LEU A 94 18.51 1.79 2.17
CA LEU A 94 18.94 2.98 2.89
C LEU A 94 20.47 3.10 2.86
N ASN A 95 20.97 4.26 2.46
CA ASN A 95 22.41 4.52 2.33
C ASN A 95 22.90 5.66 3.22
N ASN A 96 22.01 6.35 3.95
CA ASN A 96 22.36 7.42 4.86
C ASN A 96 21.42 7.49 6.09
N PRO A 97 21.81 6.94 7.25
CA PRO A 97 22.95 6.04 7.43
C PRO A 97 22.71 4.70 6.70
N PRO A 98 23.77 3.98 6.30
CA PRO A 98 23.62 2.69 5.63
C PRO A 98 23.13 1.62 6.60
N VAL A 99 22.15 0.83 6.16
CA VAL A 99 21.68 -0.39 6.83
C VAL A 99 21.42 -1.49 5.79
N ASP A 100 21.24 -2.73 6.25
CA ASP A 100 20.89 -3.83 5.35
C ASP A 100 19.54 -3.56 4.65
N PRO A 101 19.42 -3.84 3.34
CA PRO A 101 18.16 -3.73 2.63
C PRO A 101 17.08 -4.60 3.26
N PHE A 102 15.85 -4.11 3.23
CA PHE A 102 14.70 -4.81 3.80
C PHE A 102 13.45 -4.56 2.98
N VAL A 103 12.42 -5.38 3.21
CA VAL A 103 11.15 -5.30 2.49
C VAL A 103 10.08 -4.73 3.41
N MET A 104 9.31 -3.79 2.88
CA MET A 104 8.05 -3.34 3.46
C MET A 104 6.90 -3.90 2.65
N THR A 105 6.02 -4.67 3.29
CA THR A 105 4.74 -5.07 2.69
C THR A 105 3.70 -4.02 3.02
N ALA A 106 3.07 -3.47 1.99
CA ALA A 106 2.09 -2.40 2.08
C ALA A 106 0.66 -2.91 1.83
N GLU A 107 -0.26 -2.49 2.70
CA GLU A 107 -1.69 -2.75 2.59
C GLU A 107 -2.43 -1.41 2.62
N ALA A 108 -3.17 -1.09 1.55
CA ALA A 108 -4.08 0.06 1.54
C ALA A 108 -5.27 -0.19 2.47
N GLN A 109 -5.56 0.80 3.30
CA GLN A 109 -6.81 0.97 4.04
C GLN A 109 -7.36 2.34 3.65
N GLU A 110 -8.69 2.54 3.68
CA GLU A 110 -9.38 3.68 3.06
C GLU A 110 -8.61 5.02 3.10
N ASP A 111 -8.22 5.48 4.30
CA ASP A 111 -7.44 6.69 4.52
C ASP A 111 -6.05 6.45 5.17
N ALA A 112 -5.61 5.19 5.19
CA ALA A 112 -4.42 4.77 5.92
C ALA A 112 -3.57 3.75 5.15
N LEU A 113 -2.28 3.78 5.42
CA LEU A 113 -1.31 2.82 4.89
C LEU A 113 -0.83 1.93 6.02
N LYS A 114 -1.06 0.62 5.93
CA LYS A 114 -0.44 -0.33 6.84
C LYS A 114 0.84 -0.87 6.22
N LEU A 115 1.95 -0.74 6.94
CA LEU A 115 3.24 -1.29 6.55
C LEU A 115 3.65 -2.40 7.52
N VAL A 116 4.04 -3.54 6.97
CA VAL A 116 4.61 -4.67 7.68
C VAL A 116 6.07 -4.83 7.26
N TYR A 117 7.00 -4.84 8.20
CA TYR A 117 8.43 -4.92 7.92
C TYR A 117 9.24 -5.46 9.10
N ALA A 118 10.41 -6.02 8.79
CA ALA A 118 11.40 -6.39 9.80
C ALA A 118 12.43 -5.26 9.96
N TRP A 119 12.69 -4.85 11.19
CA TRP A 119 13.68 -3.82 11.51
C TRP A 119 14.44 -4.21 12.78
N GLU A 120 15.78 -4.13 12.75
CA GLU A 120 16.65 -4.49 13.89
C GLU A 120 16.33 -5.85 14.55
N GLY A 121 15.93 -6.83 13.74
CA GLY A 121 15.60 -8.19 14.19
C GLY A 121 14.22 -8.35 14.83
N LYS A 122 13.31 -7.38 14.65
CA LYS A 122 11.92 -7.45 15.10
C LYS A 122 10.95 -7.17 13.96
N ASP A 123 9.79 -7.83 14.00
CA ASP A 123 8.71 -7.60 13.05
C ASP A 123 7.76 -6.51 13.56
N TYR A 124 7.39 -5.60 12.66
CA TYR A 124 6.51 -4.48 12.92
C TYR A 124 5.31 -4.52 11.98
N ALA A 125 4.15 -4.14 12.50
CA ALA A 125 2.95 -3.86 11.72
C ALA A 125 2.39 -2.51 12.17
N CYS A 126 2.58 -1.49 11.36
CA CYS A 126 2.34 -0.09 11.73
C CYS A 126 1.34 0.53 10.74
N THR A 127 0.36 1.27 11.25
CA THR A 127 -0.61 2.02 10.44
C THR A 127 -0.20 3.48 10.38
N TYR A 128 -0.27 4.09 9.20
CA TYR A 128 0.12 5.47 8.96
C TYR A 128 -0.99 6.24 8.25
N ILE A 129 -1.16 7.51 8.58
CA ILE A 129 -2.10 8.42 7.94
C ILE A 129 -1.34 9.35 7.01
N GLN A 130 -1.85 9.53 5.78
CA GLN A 130 -1.26 10.44 4.82
C GLN A 130 -1.30 11.88 5.35
N GLN A 131 -0.20 12.60 5.21
CA GLN A 131 -0.13 14.03 5.54
C GLN A 131 -0.43 14.83 4.26
N GLN A 132 -1.39 15.76 4.35
CA GLN A 132 -1.71 16.71 3.28
C GLN A 132 -0.57 17.70 3.03
#